data_AF-M0NR68-F1
#
_entry.id   AF-M0NR68-F1
#
_cell.length_a   1.000
_cell.length_b   1.000
_cell.length_c   1.000
_cell.angle_alpha   90.00
_cell.angle_beta   90.00
_cell.angle_gamma   90.00
#
_symmetry.space_group_name_H-M   'P 1'
#
loop_
_entity.id
_entity.type
_entity.pdbx_description
1 polymer ?
#
loop_
_entity_poly.entity_id
_entity_poly.type
_entity_poly.pdbx_seq_one_letter_code
_entity_poly.pdbx_strand_id
1 'polypeptide(L)' 'MDRTRSVLKFVFGINVLFLILLAFSYPYLQPGTGSYVAATLTAAICLFMLALVGILSYFRIDVFGQF' A
#
# COMPACT_ATOMS: atom_id res chain seq x y z
N MET A 1 16.95 -0.02 -13.61
CA MET A 1 15.56 0.52 -13.70
C MET A 1 14.45 -0.53 -13.88
N ASP A 2 14.59 -1.57 -14.73
CA ASP A 2 13.47 -2.50 -14.99
C ASP A 2 13.05 -3.33 -13.76
N ARG A 3 14.02 -3.79 -12.96
CA ARG A 3 13.77 -4.52 -11.71
C ARG A 3 13.01 -3.67 -10.70
N THR A 4 13.47 -2.44 -10.45
CA THR A 4 12.83 -1.44 -9.58
C THR A 4 11.38 -1.22 -10.01
N ARG A 5 11.15 -0.94 -11.30
CA ARG A 5 9.80 -0.73 -11.84
C ARG A 5 8.89 -1.94 -11.67
N SER A 6 9.40 -3.17 -11.85
CA SER A 6 8.64 -4.40 -11.65
C SER A 6 8.21 -4.56 -10.19
N VAL A 7 9.13 -4.33 -9.26
CA VAL A 7 8.85 -4.40 -7.81
C VAL A 7 7.83 -3.33 -7.39
N LEU A 8 8.00 -2.09 -7.85
CA LEU A 8 7.05 -1.01 -7.54
C LEU A 8 5.64 -1.31 -8.05
N LYS A 9 5.50 -1.88 -9.26
CA LYS A 9 4.19 -2.31 -9.79
C LYS A 9 3.56 -3.42 -8.93
N PHE A 10 4.37 -4.37 -8.48
CA PHE A 10 3.89 -5.46 -7.62
C PHE A 10 3.42 -4.95 -6.26
N VAL A 11 4.22 -4.10 -5.61
CA VAL A 11 3.87 -3.45 -4.33
C VAL A 11 2.61 -2.59 -4.49
N PHE A 12 2.50 -1.84 -5.59
CA PHE A 12 1.29 -1.07 -5.90
C PHE A 12 0.06 -1.97 -5.97
N GLY A 13 0.12 -3.04 -6.77
CA GLY A 13 -1.00 -3.97 -6.94
C GLY A 13 -1.45 -4.62 -5.63
N ILE A 14 -0.51 -5.04 -4.78
CA ILE A 14 -0.82 -5.64 -3.47
C ILE A 14 -1.51 -4.64 -2.54
N ASN A 15 -1.01 -3.41 -2.44
CA ASN A 15 -1.62 -2.41 -1.55
C ASN A 15 -3.02 -2.03 -2.03
N VAL A 16 -3.24 -1.92 -3.34
CA VAL A 16 -4.57 -1.71 -3.91
C VAL A 16 -5.50 -2.88 -3.58
N LEU A 17 -5.04 -4.12 -3.75
CA LEU A 17 -5.83 -5.30 -3.40
C LEU A 17 -6.23 -5.30 -1.92
N PHE A 18 -5.29 -5.01 -1.01
CA PHE A 18 -5.60 -4.91 0.42
C PHE A 18 -6.60 -3.80 0.73
N LEU A 19 -6.47 -2.63 0.11
CA LEU A 19 -7.44 -1.55 0.28
C LEU A 19 -8.83 -1.93 -0.21
N ILE A 20 -8.94 -2.66 -1.32
CA ILE A 20 -10.22 -3.16 -1.83
C ILE A 20 -10.84 -4.16 -0.85
N LEU A 21 -10.08 -5.17 -0.43
CA LEU A 21 -10.55 -6.17 0.54
C LEU A 21 -10.95 -5.52 1.87
N LEU A 22 -10.19 -4.53 2.31
CA LEU A 22 -10.47 -3.75 3.50
C LEU A 22 -11.73 -2.91 3.32
N ALA A 23 -11.92 -2.26 2.18
CA ALA A 23 -13.13 -1.48 1.90
C ALA A 23 -14.38 -2.36 1.91
N PHE A 24 -14.29 -3.61 1.42
CA PHE A 24 -15.38 -4.58 1.52
C PHE A 24 -15.64 -5.05 2.95
N SER A 25 -14.59 -5.22 3.76
CA SER A 25 -14.76 -5.69 5.14
C SER A 25 -15.18 -4.57 6.11
N TYR A 26 -14.72 -3.33 5.88
CA TYR A 26 -14.87 -2.19 6.80
C TYR A 26 -16.30 -1.96 7.35
N PRO A 27 -17.37 -2.05 6.54
CA PRO A 27 -18.75 -1.86 7.04
C PRO A 27 -19.19 -2.91 8.06
N TYR A 28 -18.53 -4.07 8.10
CA TYR A 28 -18.82 -5.15 9.04
C TYR A 28 -17.99 -5.04 10.33
N LEU A 29 -17.08 -4.06 10.44
CA LEU A 29 -16.31 -3.84 11.65
C LEU A 29 -17.06 -2.93 12.62
N GLN A 30 -17.16 -3.40 13.86
CA GLN A 30 -17.82 -2.66 14.92
C GLN A 30 -16.86 -1.59 15.48
N PRO A 31 -17.28 -0.32 15.56
CA PRO A 31 -16.44 0.75 16.10
C PRO A 31 -16.01 0.45 17.54
N GLY A 32 -14.77 0.81 17.89
CA GLY A 32 -14.22 0.60 19.24
C GLY A 32 -13.68 -0.82 19.50
N THR A 33 -13.72 -1.72 18.52
CA THR A 33 -13.08 -3.04 18.61
C THR A 33 -11.62 -3.00 18.14
N GLY A 34 -10.81 -3.96 18.60
CA GLY A 34 -9.42 -4.10 18.15
C GLY A 34 -9.30 -4.33 16.64
N SER A 35 -10.26 -5.04 16.04
CA SER A 35 -10.32 -5.26 14.60
C SER A 35 -10.57 -3.95 13.84
N TYR A 36 -11.44 -3.05 14.35
CA TYR A 36 -11.67 -1.74 13.76
C TYR A 36 -10.36 -0.93 13.71
N VAL A 37 -9.63 -0.86 14.84
CA VAL A 37 -8.34 -0.16 14.91
C VAL A 37 -7.33 -0.76 13.93
N ALA A 38 -7.24 -2.10 13.87
CA ALA A 38 -6.36 -2.80 12.95
C ALA A 38 -6.70 -2.45 11.50
N ALA A 39 -7.98 -2.46 11.12
CA ALA A 39 -8.42 -2.08 9.78
C ALA A 39 -8.01 -0.64 9.43
N THR A 40 -8.26 0.32 10.32
CA THR A 40 -7.87 1.71 10.07
C THR A 40 -6.35 1.88 9.93
N LEU A 41 -5.57 1.16 10.75
CA LEU A 41 -4.11 1.19 10.67
C LEU A 41 -3.61 0.56 9.37
N THR A 42 -4.20 -0.56 8.95
CA THR A 42 -3.89 -1.21 7.68
C THR A 42 -4.19 -0.27 6.50
N ALA A 43 -5.32 0.44 6.52
CA ALA A 43 -5.63 1.45 5.51
C ALA A 43 -4.55 2.54 5.45
N ALA A 44 -4.18 3.09 6.60
CA ALA A 44 -3.17 4.15 6.69
C ALA A 44 -1.81 3.68 6.14
N ILE A 45 -1.37 2.47 6.52
CA ILE A 45 -0.11 1.89 6.03
C ILE A 45 -0.18 1.66 4.52
N CYS A 46 -1.27 1.10 4.00
CA CYS A 46 -1.40 0.85 2.56
C CYS A 46 -1.36 2.15 1.75
N LEU A 47 -2.07 3.20 2.21
CA LEU A 47 -2.06 4.51 1.57
C LEU A 47 -0.68 5.16 1.62
N PHE A 48 0.02 5.07 2.75
CA PHE A 48 1.39 5.56 2.87
C PHE A 48 2.34 4.84 1.91
N MET A 49 2.23 3.52 1.81
CA MET A 49 3.04 2.71 0.90
C MET A 49 2.77 3.06 -0.56
N LEU A 50 1.50 3.30 -0.92
CA LEU A 50 1.11 3.75 -2.25
C LEU A 50 1.66 5.16 -2.56
N ALA A 51 1.64 6.07 -1.60
CA ALA A 51 2.24 7.39 -1.74
C ALA A 51 3.75 7.29 -2.00
N LEU A 52 4.48 6.48 -1.23
CA LEU A 52 5.91 6.23 -1.44
C LEU A 52 6.19 5.63 -2.82
N VAL A 53 5.43 4.61 -3.21
CA VAL A 53 5.53 3.99 -4.55
C VAL A 53 5.26 5.01 -5.65
N GLY A 54 4.29 5.90 -5.47
CA GLY A 54 3.98 7.00 -6.37
C GLY A 54 5.14 7.98 -6.52
N ILE A 55 5.72 8.42 -5.39
CA ILE A 55 6.89 9.31 -5.36
C ILE A 55 8.07 8.67 -6.08
N LEU A 56 8.45 7.44 -5.69
CA LEU A 56 9.56 6.71 -6.30
C LEU A 56 9.37 6.50 -7.82
N SER A 57 8.13 6.20 -8.23
CA SER A 57 7.80 6.03 -9.64
C SER A 57 7.84 7.34 -10.42
N TYR A 58 7.36 8.44 -9.83
CA TYR A 58 7.33 9.77 -10.44
C TYR A 58 8.74 10.32 -10.65
N PHE A 59 9.59 10.26 -9.61
CA PHE A 59 10.97 10.72 -9.68
C PHE A 59 11.92 9.72 -10.34
N ARG A 60 11.43 8.55 -10.79
CA ARG A 60 12.21 7.50 -11.47
C ARG A 60 13.45 7.07 -10.67
N ILE A 61 13.32 7.04 -9.34
CA ILE A 61 14.43 6.71 -8.43
C ILE A 61 14.79 5.23 -8.58
N ASP A 62 16.05 4.94 -8.91
CA ASP A 62 16.54 3.56 -9.05
C ASP A 62 17.08 3.01 -7.72
N VAL A 63 16.17 2.56 -6.87
CA VAL A 63 16.47 2.06 -5.51
C VAL A 63 17.48 0.90 -5.51
N PHE A 64 17.43 0.03 -6.52
CA PHE A 64 18.30 -1.14 -6.62
C PHE A 64 19.57 -0.90 -7.45
N GLY A 65 19.70 0.26 -8.11
CA GLY A 65 20.90 0.65 -8.85
C GLY A 65 21.93 1.40 -7.99
N GLN A 66 21.64 1.60 -6.71
CA GLN A 66 22.44 2.39 -5.77
C GLN A 66 23.39 1.54 -4.89
N PHE A 67 23.37 0.21 -5.04
CA PHE A 67 24.21 -0.78 -4.34
C PHE A 67 24.87 -1.70 -5.38
#